data_AF-A0A354IDL8-F1
#
_entry.id   AF-A0A354IDL8-F1
#
_cell.length_a   1.000
_cell.length_b   1.000
_cell.length_c   1.000
_cell.angle_alpha   90.00
_cell.angle_beta   90.00
_cell.angle_gamma   90.00
#
_symmetry.space_group_name_H-M   'P 1'
#
loop_
_entity.id
_entity.type
_entity.pdbx_description
1 polymer ?
#
loop_
_entity_poly.entity_id
_entity_poly.type
_entity_poly.pdbx_seq_one_letter_code
_entity_poly.pdbx_strand_id
1 'polypeptide(L)'
;MTVQKEDRRIRRTKRLLRQALAELMNEKEFKDITVKEITERADLNRGTFYFHYTDTYDLREKIEDELVSDFRAVLSGYMPTPENYSARRMLEQAVGYIEEQKFLIRTLFQSRAGDGLQSKFMAVVEETVLKAREQLHLNETGMRSAYTCRFCSSGIIGCLNMWLQAGDGMTGEALINGLDDMINRVISN
;
A
#
# COMPACT_ATOMS: atom_id res chain seq x y z
N MET A 1 -20.97 -9.80 20.46
CA MET A 1 -21.10 -8.74 19.43
C MET A 1 -20.86 -9.39 18.08
N THR A 2 -21.89 -9.45 17.24
CA THR A 2 -21.88 -10.15 15.96
C THR A 2 -21.11 -9.33 14.94
N VAL A 3 -19.98 -9.86 14.44
CA VAL A 3 -19.33 -9.36 13.24
C VAL A 3 -20.35 -9.46 12.11
N GLN A 4 -20.92 -8.33 11.67
CA GLN A 4 -21.80 -8.29 10.51
C GLN A 4 -20.98 -8.77 9.32
N LYS A 5 -21.35 -9.96 8.85
CA LYS A 5 -20.82 -10.60 7.65
C LYS A 5 -21.17 -9.69 6.48
N GLU A 6 -20.28 -8.77 6.12
CA GLU A 6 -20.48 -7.83 5.01
C GLU A 6 -21.06 -8.59 3.82
N ASP A 7 -22.21 -8.09 3.34
CA ASP A 7 -22.99 -8.76 2.30
C ASP A 7 -22.06 -9.11 1.14
N ARG A 8 -22.07 -10.39 0.75
CA ARG A 8 -21.26 -10.89 -0.37
C ARG A 8 -21.48 -10.06 -1.63
N ARG A 9 -22.70 -9.53 -1.80
CA ARG A 9 -23.05 -8.63 -2.90
C ARG A 9 -22.28 -7.32 -2.83
N ILE A 10 -22.20 -6.69 -1.66
CA ILE A 10 -21.46 -5.44 -1.46
C ILE A 10 -19.98 -5.64 -1.81
N ARG A 11 -19.35 -6.69 -1.26
CA ARG A 11 -17.94 -7.00 -1.55
C ARG A 11 -17.69 -7.28 -3.02
N ARG A 12 -18.58 -8.02 -3.68
CA ARG A 12 -18.49 -8.27 -5.13
C ARG A 12 -18.58 -6.96 -5.91
N THR A 13 -19.54 -6.10 -5.59
CA THR A 13 -19.72 -4.79 -6.24
C THR A 13 -18.48 -3.92 -6.08
N LYS A 14 -17.97 -3.74 -4.86
CA LYS A 14 -16.73 -2.98 -4.61
C LYS A 14 -15.56 -3.53 -5.41
N ARG A 15 -15.40 -4.86 -5.46
CA ARG A 15 -14.34 -5.52 -6.23
C ARG A 15 -14.45 -5.27 -7.74
N LEU A 16 -15.66 -5.28 -8.30
CA LEU A 16 -15.86 -4.98 -9.72
C LEU A 16 -15.56 -3.51 -10.03
N LEU A 17 -16.03 -2.59 -9.18
CA LEU A 17 -15.81 -1.15 -9.36
C LEU A 17 -14.33 -0.76 -9.23
N ARG A 18 -13.60 -1.31 -8.25
CA ARG A 18 -12.15 -1.06 -8.11
C ARG A 18 -11.35 -1.57 -9.30
N GLN A 19 -11.72 -2.75 -9.82
CA GLN A 19 -11.05 -3.34 -10.98
C GLN A 19 -11.32 -2.50 -12.23
N ALA A 20 -12.57 -2.14 -12.48
CA ALA A 20 -12.96 -1.29 -13.60
C ALA A 20 -12.24 0.07 -13.59
N LEU A 21 -12.14 0.71 -12.43
CA LEU A 21 -11.39 1.97 -12.32
C LEU A 21 -9.90 1.77 -12.66
N ALA A 22 -9.26 0.74 -12.12
CA ALA A 22 -7.84 0.50 -12.36
C ALA A 22 -7.53 0.13 -13.82
N GLU A 23 -8.39 -0.65 -14.47
CA GLU A 23 -8.28 -0.91 -15.90
C GLU A 23 -8.36 0.39 -16.71
N LEU A 24 -9.34 1.25 -16.43
CA LEU A 24 -9.50 2.54 -17.11
C LEU A 24 -8.31 3.48 -16.85
N MET A 25 -7.72 3.46 -15.66
CA MET A 25 -6.52 4.25 -15.33
C MET A 25 -5.26 3.80 -16.07
N ASN A 26 -5.22 2.56 -16.56
CA ASN A 26 -4.14 2.11 -17.46
C ASN A 26 -4.39 2.52 -18.92
N GLU A 27 -5.62 2.89 -19.27
CA GLU A 27 -6.00 3.29 -20.63
C GLU A 27 -5.94 4.81 -20.83
N LYS A 28 -6.22 5.61 -19.79
CA LYS A 28 -6.26 7.08 -19.85
C LYS A 28 -6.05 7.74 -18.49
N GLU A 29 -5.82 9.05 -18.51
CA GLU A 29 -5.65 9.88 -17.31
C GLU A 29 -6.89 9.84 -16.40
N PHE A 30 -6.67 9.73 -15.09
CA PHE A 30 -7.74 9.55 -14.09
C PHE A 30 -8.83 10.64 -14.16
N LYS A 31 -8.42 11.90 -14.38
CA LYS A 31 -9.34 13.05 -14.47
C LYS A 31 -10.36 12.94 -15.61
N ASP A 32 -10.06 12.13 -16.64
CA ASP A 32 -10.89 11.94 -17.82
C ASP A 32 -11.79 10.69 -17.71
N ILE A 33 -11.72 9.97 -16.58
CA ILE A 33 -12.57 8.80 -16.29
C ILE A 33 -13.90 9.25 -15.71
N THR A 34 -15.00 8.74 -16.26
CA THR A 34 -16.36 9.05 -15.80
C THR A 34 -17.00 7.88 -15.06
N VAL A 35 -17.97 8.19 -14.18
CA VAL A 35 -18.81 7.16 -13.51
C VAL A 35 -19.47 6.24 -14.53
N LYS A 36 -19.90 6.78 -15.69
CA LYS A 36 -20.50 6.02 -16.78
C LYS A 36 -19.58 4.88 -17.22
N GLU A 37 -18.34 5.21 -17.58
CA GLU A 37 -17.38 4.24 -18.11
C GLU A 37 -17.01 3.18 -17.08
N ILE A 38 -16.86 3.57 -15.80
CA ILE A 38 -16.62 2.62 -14.71
C ILE A 38 -17.80 1.64 -14.59
N THR A 39 -19.03 2.16 -14.58
CA THR A 39 -20.22 1.32 -14.43
C THR A 39 -20.46 0.40 -15.63
N GLU A 40 -20.17 0.88 -16.84
CA GLU A 40 -20.25 0.08 -18.07
C GLU A 40 -19.18 -1.02 -18.07
N ARG A 41 -17.94 -0.71 -17.67
CA ARG A 41 -16.85 -1.70 -17.57
C ARG A 41 -17.13 -2.75 -16.50
N ALA A 42 -17.72 -2.35 -15.38
CA ALA A 42 -18.05 -3.23 -14.27
C ALA A 42 -19.33 -4.07 -14.49
N ASP A 43 -20.07 -3.82 -15.57
CA ASP A 43 -21.41 -4.38 -15.83
C ASP A 43 -22.38 -4.11 -14.66
N LEU A 44 -22.48 -2.84 -14.25
CA LEU A 44 -23.30 -2.37 -13.14
C LEU A 44 -24.13 -1.15 -13.52
N ASN A 45 -25.25 -0.96 -12.83
CA ASN A 45 -26.05 0.25 -12.97
C ASN A 45 -25.40 1.42 -12.21
N ARG A 46 -25.55 2.65 -12.72
CA ARG A 46 -25.07 3.87 -12.02
C ARG A 46 -25.64 4.02 -10.61
N GLY A 47 -26.89 3.63 -10.39
CA GLY A 47 -27.48 3.62 -9.04
C GLY A 47 -26.71 2.73 -8.05
N THR A 48 -26.10 1.64 -8.53
CA THR A 48 -25.24 0.77 -7.72
C THR A 48 -23.91 1.45 -7.39
N PHE A 49 -23.34 2.23 -8.30
CA PHE A 49 -22.16 3.06 -8.01
C PHE A 49 -22.49 4.09 -6.92
N TYR A 50 -23.55 4.86 -7.11
CA TYR A 50 -23.92 5.95 -6.20
C TYR A 50 -24.38 5.49 -4.81
N PHE A 51 -24.71 4.21 -4.66
CA PHE A 51 -24.95 3.60 -3.35
C PHE A 51 -23.66 3.49 -2.51
N HIS A 52 -22.50 3.36 -3.16
CA HIS A 52 -21.21 3.17 -2.49
C HIS A 52 -20.30 4.41 -2.56
N TYR A 53 -20.42 5.19 -3.64
CA TYR A 53 -19.47 6.25 -3.97
C TYR A 53 -20.16 7.52 -4.48
N THR A 54 -19.67 8.70 -4.10
CA THR A 54 -20.24 9.97 -4.58
C THR A 54 -19.79 10.33 -5.99
N ASP A 55 -18.52 10.03 -6.32
CA ASP A 55 -17.89 10.29 -7.60
C ASP A 55 -16.65 9.39 -7.79
N THR A 56 -15.90 9.63 -8.87
CA THR A 56 -14.68 8.86 -9.18
C THR A 56 -13.53 9.11 -8.21
N TYR A 57 -13.46 10.28 -7.59
CA TYR A 57 -12.45 10.64 -6.58
C TYR A 57 -12.73 9.91 -5.26
N ASP A 58 -13.98 9.89 -4.80
CA ASP A 58 -14.38 9.12 -3.61
C ASP A 58 -14.17 7.61 -3.78
N LEU A 59 -14.44 7.06 -4.98
CA LEU A 59 -14.07 5.68 -5.29
C LEU A 59 -12.57 5.44 -5.15
N ARG A 60 -11.75 6.30 -5.75
CA ARG A 60 -10.29 6.19 -5.69
C ARG A 60 -9.79 6.28 -4.25
N GLU A 61 -10.22 7.29 -3.50
CA GLU A 61 -9.79 7.53 -2.12
C GLU A 61 -10.11 6.32 -1.22
N LYS A 62 -11.31 5.77 -1.33
CA LYS A 62 -11.70 4.56 -0.57
C LYS A 62 -10.87 3.34 -0.97
N ILE A 63 -10.52 3.16 -2.24
CA ILE A 63 -9.61 2.08 -2.64
C ILE A 63 -8.24 2.28 -2.01
N GLU A 64 -7.70 3.51 -2.04
CA GLU A 64 -6.42 3.83 -1.43
C GLU A 64 -6.45 3.58 0.09
N ASP A 65 -7.51 3.98 0.77
CA ASP A 65 -7.66 3.79 2.22
C ASP A 65 -7.82 2.32 2.60
N GLU A 66 -8.60 1.54 1.83
CA GLU A 66 -8.71 0.10 2.00
C GLU A 66 -7.33 -0.57 1.83
N LEU A 67 -6.58 -0.22 0.77
CA LEU A 67 -5.26 -0.77 0.51
C LEU A 67 -4.24 -0.46 1.63
N VAL A 68 -4.27 0.77 2.14
CA VAL A 68 -3.37 1.25 3.19
C VAL A 68 -3.75 0.66 4.55
N SER A 69 -5.04 0.52 4.82
CA SER A 69 -5.55 -0.12 6.04
C SER A 69 -5.12 -1.58 6.10
N ASP A 70 -5.30 -2.32 5.01
CA ASP A 70 -4.89 -3.73 4.91
C ASP A 70 -3.36 -3.85 5.03
N PHE A 71 -2.60 -2.96 4.38
CA PHE A 71 -1.14 -2.93 4.50
C PHE A 71 -0.68 -2.68 5.94
N ARG A 72 -1.29 -1.71 6.63
CA ARG A 72 -1.02 -1.44 8.05
C ARG A 72 -1.38 -2.64 8.92
N ALA A 73 -2.51 -3.29 8.66
CA ALA A 73 -2.93 -4.47 9.40
C ALA A 73 -1.91 -5.62 9.26
N VAL A 74 -1.46 -5.89 8.03
CA VAL A 74 -0.38 -6.85 7.73
C VAL A 74 0.84 -6.50 8.57
N LEU A 75 1.38 -5.29 8.48
CA LEU A 75 2.58 -4.90 9.23
C LEU A 75 2.38 -4.98 10.76
N SER A 76 1.20 -4.61 11.26
CA SER A 76 0.90 -4.63 12.69
C SER A 76 0.85 -6.04 13.29
N GLY A 77 0.39 -7.03 12.52
CA GLY A 77 0.30 -8.43 12.95
C GLY A 77 1.67 -9.10 13.12
N TYR A 78 2.71 -8.50 12.56
CA TYR A 78 4.10 -8.98 12.65
C TYR A 78 5.00 -7.99 13.39
N MET A 79 4.42 -7.08 14.19
CA MET A 79 5.21 -6.19 15.03
C MET A 79 6.03 -7.02 16.01
N PRO A 80 7.36 -6.95 15.92
CA PRO A 80 8.22 -7.81 16.71
C PRO A 80 8.31 -7.41 18.18
N THR A 81 8.56 -8.37 19.05
CA THR A 81 9.15 -8.09 20.37
C THR A 81 10.67 -7.99 20.23
N PRO A 82 11.40 -7.37 21.17
CA PRO A 82 12.86 -7.27 21.10
C PRO A 82 13.56 -8.62 20.86
N GLU A 83 12.98 -9.71 21.39
CA GLU A 83 13.51 -11.06 21.31
C GLU A 83 13.21 -11.76 19.97
N ASN A 84 12.25 -11.25 19.19
CA ASN A 84 11.75 -11.86 17.95
C ASN A 84 11.77 -10.89 16.77
N TYR A 85 12.59 -9.84 16.83
CA TYR A 85 12.73 -8.89 15.74
C TYR A 85 13.28 -9.52 14.47
N SER A 86 12.54 -9.35 13.37
CA SER A 86 12.99 -9.75 12.04
C SER A 86 12.44 -8.77 10.99
N ALA A 87 13.28 -7.84 10.56
CA ALA A 87 13.00 -6.94 9.44
C ALA A 87 12.62 -7.74 8.19
N ARG A 88 13.37 -8.80 7.89
CA ARG A 88 13.08 -9.73 6.80
C ARG A 88 11.64 -10.27 6.81
N ARG A 89 11.15 -10.79 7.95
CA ARG A 89 9.76 -11.30 8.01
C ARG A 89 8.73 -10.21 7.77
N MET A 90 8.96 -9.00 8.27
CA MET A 90 8.06 -7.87 7.99
C MET A 90 8.07 -7.52 6.49
N LEU A 91 9.24 -7.54 5.85
CA LEU A 91 9.38 -7.33 4.41
C LEU A 91 8.66 -8.44 3.61
N GLU A 92 8.81 -9.71 4.00
CA GLU A 92 8.13 -10.84 3.35
C GLU A 92 6.61 -10.67 3.38
N GLN A 93 6.04 -10.23 4.49
CA GLN A 93 4.60 -10.01 4.64
C GLN A 93 4.12 -8.78 3.86
N ALA A 94 4.88 -7.68 3.94
CA ALA A 94 4.60 -6.46 3.18
C ALA A 94 4.62 -6.73 1.68
N VAL A 95 5.66 -7.40 1.18
CA VAL A 95 5.82 -7.73 -0.24
C VAL A 95 4.77 -8.74 -0.67
N GLY A 96 4.47 -9.77 0.13
CA GLY A 96 3.41 -10.73 -0.17
C GLY A 96 2.04 -10.06 -0.37
N TYR A 97 1.66 -9.15 0.53
CA TYR A 97 0.43 -8.36 0.36
C TYR A 97 0.46 -7.48 -0.90
N ILE A 98 1.59 -6.82 -1.17
CA ILE A 98 1.73 -5.97 -2.37
C ILE A 98 1.68 -6.82 -3.64
N GLU A 99 2.23 -8.03 -3.65
CA GLU A 99 2.11 -8.96 -4.78
C GLU A 99 0.65 -9.37 -5.03
N GLU A 100 -0.12 -9.65 -3.98
CA GLU A 100 -1.55 -9.98 -4.09
C GLU A 100 -2.38 -8.82 -4.68
N GLN A 101 -2.01 -7.57 -4.39
CA GLN A 101 -2.69 -6.37 -4.90
C GLN A 101 -1.89 -5.63 -6.00
N LYS A 102 -0.88 -6.28 -6.62
CA LYS A 102 0.16 -5.62 -7.42
C LYS A 102 -0.40 -4.75 -8.54
N PHE A 103 -1.43 -5.23 -9.23
CA PHE A 103 -2.09 -4.50 -10.30
C PHE A 103 -2.67 -3.16 -9.81
N LEU A 104 -3.48 -3.18 -8.75
CA LEU A 104 -4.10 -1.99 -8.19
C LEU A 104 -3.06 -1.00 -7.66
N ILE A 105 -2.12 -1.50 -6.84
CA ILE A 105 -1.09 -0.68 -6.21
C ILE A 105 -0.21 -0.02 -7.27
N ARG A 106 0.24 -0.78 -8.28
CA ARG A 106 1.04 -0.24 -9.38
C ARG A 106 0.31 0.86 -10.14
N THR A 107 -0.94 0.63 -10.55
CA THR A 107 -1.72 1.62 -11.30
C THR A 107 -1.94 2.91 -10.50
N LEU A 108 -2.22 2.79 -9.19
CA LEU A 108 -2.42 3.95 -8.32
C LEU A 108 -1.11 4.69 -8.02
N PHE A 109 0.02 3.98 -7.88
CA PHE A 109 1.35 4.61 -7.70
C PHE A 109 1.80 5.40 -8.94
N GLN A 110 1.36 4.99 -10.14
CA GLN A 110 1.73 5.65 -11.39
C GLN A 110 0.84 6.86 -11.74
N SER A 111 -0.31 6.99 -11.09
CA SER A 111 -1.24 8.08 -11.33
C SER A 111 -0.65 9.42 -10.93
N ARG A 112 -0.50 10.33 -11.91
CA ARG A 112 -0.10 11.72 -11.66
C ARG A 112 -1.16 12.54 -10.92
N ALA A 113 -2.40 12.06 -10.87
CA ALA A 113 -3.54 12.77 -10.30
C ALA A 113 -3.56 12.77 -8.77
N GLY A 114 -2.40 12.96 -8.13
CA GLY A 114 -2.25 13.01 -6.69
C GLY A 114 -1.44 11.83 -6.16
N ASP A 115 -0.36 12.16 -5.49
CA ASP A 115 0.66 11.37 -4.81
C ASP A 115 0.08 10.64 -3.57
N GLY A 116 -1.24 10.41 -3.56
CA GLY A 116 -2.03 9.97 -2.41
C GLY A 116 -1.60 8.62 -1.89
N LEU A 117 -1.67 7.57 -2.73
CA LEU A 117 -1.34 6.22 -2.27
C LEU A 117 0.11 6.07 -1.82
N GLN A 118 1.06 6.61 -2.60
CA GLN A 118 2.49 6.55 -2.23
C GLN A 118 2.76 7.27 -0.92
N SER A 119 2.15 8.45 -0.70
CA SER A 119 2.28 9.19 0.55
C SER A 119 1.65 8.46 1.73
N LYS A 120 0.49 7.84 1.53
CA LYS A 120 -0.17 7.02 2.57
C LYS A 120 0.68 5.79 2.93
N PHE A 121 1.26 5.10 1.95
CA PHE A 121 2.21 4.01 2.20
C PHE A 121 3.46 4.49 2.94
N MET A 122 4.04 5.63 2.54
CA MET A 122 5.17 6.25 3.24
C MET A 122 4.85 6.50 4.71
N ALA A 123 3.68 7.08 5.01
CA ALA A 123 3.27 7.36 6.37
C ALA A 123 3.16 6.07 7.22
N VAL A 124 2.61 4.98 6.65
CA VAL A 124 2.58 3.68 7.34
C VAL A 124 3.99 3.14 7.59
N VAL A 125 4.88 3.20 6.59
CA VAL A 125 6.27 2.74 6.74
C VAL A 125 7.01 3.55 7.81
N GLU A 126 6.87 4.87 7.82
CA GLU A 126 7.43 5.75 8.87
C GLU A 126 6.91 5.39 10.26
N GLU A 127 5.61 5.20 10.40
CA GLU A 127 4.98 4.77 11.66
C GLU A 127 5.56 3.41 12.13
N THR A 128 5.69 2.45 11.22
CA THR A 128 6.25 1.13 11.51
C THR A 128 7.72 1.18 11.91
N VAL A 129 8.54 1.96 11.18
CA VAL A 129 9.96 2.13 11.49
C VAL A 129 10.14 2.79 12.87
N LEU A 130 9.35 3.82 13.19
CA LEU A 130 9.40 4.49 14.50
C LEU A 130 9.07 3.50 15.62
N LYS A 131 7.96 2.77 15.51
CA LYS A 131 7.57 1.77 16.53
C LYS A 131 8.60 0.67 16.71
N ALA A 132 9.18 0.16 15.62
CA ALA A 132 10.23 -0.84 15.68
C ALA A 132 11.45 -0.35 16.45
N ARG A 133 11.86 0.91 16.25
CA ARG A 133 12.98 1.52 16.97
C ARG A 133 12.72 1.70 18.46
N GLU A 134 11.52 2.16 18.81
CA GLU A 134 11.10 2.32 20.21
C GLU A 134 11.15 0.97 20.94
N GLN A 135 10.62 -0.09 20.31
CA GLN A 135 10.62 -1.45 20.87
C GLN A 135 12.03 -2.01 21.00
N LEU A 136 12.90 -1.80 20.01
CA LEU A 136 14.28 -2.28 20.03
C LEU A 136 15.21 -1.47 20.95
N HIS A 137 14.71 -0.44 21.63
CA HIS A 137 15.51 0.46 22.46
C HIS A 137 16.73 1.03 21.70
N LEU A 138 16.54 1.37 20.42
CA LEU A 138 17.60 1.98 19.61
C LEU A 138 17.81 3.42 20.10
N ASN A 139 18.76 3.60 21.01
CA ASN A 139 19.00 4.78 21.87
C ASN A 139 19.43 6.07 21.16
N GLU A 140 19.32 6.18 19.84
CA GLU A 140 19.54 7.44 19.15
C GLU A 140 18.34 8.38 19.38
N THR A 141 18.60 9.51 20.01
CA THR A 141 17.61 10.59 20.21
C THR A 141 18.00 11.84 19.42
N GLY A 142 17.05 12.75 19.22
CA GLY A 142 17.29 13.99 18.48
C GLY A 142 17.29 13.83 16.95
N MET A 143 17.85 14.82 16.24
CA MET A 143 17.75 14.93 14.78
C MET A 143 18.30 13.72 14.01
N ARG A 144 19.35 13.07 14.51
CA ARG A 144 19.94 11.88 13.86
C ARG A 144 18.93 10.75 13.75
N SER A 145 18.16 10.50 14.82
CA SER A 145 17.11 9.49 14.83
C SER A 145 16.02 9.79 13.80
N ALA A 146 15.56 11.05 13.76
CA ALA A 146 14.57 11.50 12.79
C ALA A 146 15.05 11.35 11.32
N TYR A 147 16.31 11.72 11.04
CA TYR A 147 16.90 11.54 9.71
C TYR A 147 17.03 10.07 9.33
N THR A 148 17.44 9.20 10.25
CA THR A 148 17.52 7.75 10.00
C THR A 148 16.15 7.16 9.69
N CYS A 149 15.10 7.51 10.46
CA CYS A 149 13.74 7.05 10.17
C CYS A 149 13.27 7.52 8.79
N ARG A 150 13.44 8.81 8.49
CA ARG A 150 13.05 9.37 7.19
C ARG A 150 13.83 8.75 6.03
N PHE A 151 15.13 8.53 6.20
CA PHE A 151 16.00 7.89 5.22
C PHE A 151 15.57 6.44 4.95
N CYS A 152 15.37 5.63 6.00
CA CYS A 152 14.91 4.25 5.87
C CYS A 152 13.56 4.17 5.16
N SER A 153 12.57 4.95 5.60
CA SER A 153 11.23 4.94 4.98
C SER A 153 11.27 5.41 3.53
N SER A 154 12.03 6.46 3.24
CA SER A 154 12.20 6.96 1.88
C SER A 154 12.90 5.95 0.97
N GLY A 155 13.92 5.26 1.49
CA GLY A 155 14.62 4.18 0.80
C GLY A 155 13.70 2.99 0.51
N ILE A 156 12.94 2.54 1.49
CA ILE A 156 11.97 1.44 1.35
C ILE A 156 10.95 1.77 0.26
N ILE A 157 10.32 2.95 0.33
CA ILE A 157 9.33 3.37 -0.67
C ILE A 157 9.97 3.58 -2.06
N GLY A 158 11.20 4.08 -2.11
CA GLY A 158 11.96 4.22 -3.36
C GLY A 158 12.21 2.87 -4.05
N CYS A 159 12.70 1.88 -3.29
CA CYS A 159 12.92 0.52 -3.80
C CYS A 159 11.60 -0.17 -4.17
N LEU A 160 10.54 0.01 -3.38
CA LEU A 160 9.19 -0.48 -3.69
C LEU A 160 8.70 0.10 -5.03
N ASN A 161 8.81 1.42 -5.23
CA ASN A 161 8.41 2.06 -6.47
C ASN A 161 9.23 1.52 -7.67
N MET A 162 10.54 1.36 -7.51
CA MET A 162 11.41 0.77 -8.53
C MET A 162 10.95 -0.66 -8.90
N TRP A 163 10.64 -1.49 -7.91
CA TRP A 163 10.14 -2.85 -8.13
C TRP A 163 8.77 -2.88 -8.83
N LEU A 164 7.82 -2.02 -8.42
CA LEU A 164 6.51 -1.91 -9.06
C LEU A 164 6.60 -1.47 -10.53
N GLN A 165 7.60 -0.65 -10.87
CA GLN A 165 7.86 -0.20 -12.24
C GLN A 165 8.64 -1.20 -13.09
N ALA A 166 9.47 -2.04 -12.49
CA ALA A 166 10.27 -3.05 -13.20
C ALA A 166 9.44 -4.17 -13.85
N GLY A 167 8.14 -4.28 -13.52
CA GLY A 167 7.27 -5.32 -14.07
C GLY A 167 7.70 -6.71 -13.62
N ASP A 168 8.11 -7.55 -14.58
CA ASP A 168 8.63 -8.90 -14.35
C ASP A 168 10.17 -8.94 -14.27
N GLY A 169 10.84 -7.79 -14.46
CA GLY A 169 12.31 -7.70 -14.43
C GLY A 169 12.92 -7.78 -13.02
N MET A 170 12.11 -7.74 -11.96
CA MET A 170 12.54 -7.84 -10.58
C MET A 170 11.50 -8.60 -9.75
N THR A 171 11.94 -9.64 -9.02
CA THR A 171 11.07 -10.44 -8.15
C THR A 171 10.87 -9.77 -6.79
N GLY A 172 9.78 -10.10 -6.09
CA GLY A 172 9.59 -9.66 -4.69
C GLY A 172 10.74 -10.11 -3.78
N GLU A 173 11.25 -11.33 -3.99
CA GLU A 173 12.41 -11.85 -3.25
C GLU A 173 13.69 -11.02 -3.47
N ALA A 174 13.93 -10.51 -4.69
CA ALA A 174 15.07 -9.63 -4.94
C ALA A 174 14.93 -8.30 -4.18
N LEU A 175 13.71 -7.75 -4.09
CA LEU A 175 13.42 -6.56 -3.30
C LEU A 175 13.66 -6.80 -1.81
N ILE A 176 13.15 -7.91 -1.27
CA ILE A 176 13.31 -8.30 0.13
C ILE A 176 14.79 -8.39 0.50
N ASN A 177 15.59 -9.11 -0.30
CA ASN A 177 17.02 -9.29 -0.03
C ASN A 177 17.79 -7.95 -0.06
N GLY A 178 17.47 -7.07 -1.02
CA GLY A 178 18.10 -5.75 -1.09
C GLY A 178 17.76 -4.86 0.11
N LEU A 179 16.47 -4.83 0.51
CA LEU A 179 16.03 -4.03 1.65
C LEU A 179 16.55 -4.56 2.99
N ASP A 180 16.57 -5.88 3.18
CA ASP A 180 17.07 -6.50 4.41
C ASP A 180 18.57 -6.20 4.63
N ASP A 181 19.40 -6.32 3.58
CA ASP A 181 20.83 -5.93 3.65
C ASP A 181 21.00 -4.44 3.99
N MET A 182 20.22 -3.55 3.34
CA MET A 182 20.29 -2.11 3.62
C MET A 182 19.86 -1.76 5.04
N ILE A 183 18.76 -2.33 5.53
CA ILE A 183 18.24 -2.08 6.88
C ILE A 183 19.25 -2.56 7.93
N ASN A 184 19.83 -3.76 7.76
CA ASN A 184 20.81 -4.29 8.70
C ASN A 184 22.08 -3.43 8.78
N ARG A 185 22.54 -2.82 7.67
CA ARG A 185 23.67 -1.88 7.68
C ARG A 185 23.37 -0.56 8.40
N VAL A 186 22.12 -0.11 8.36
CA VAL A 186 21.69 1.11 9.06
C VAL A 186 21.53 0.85 10.56
N ILE A 187 21.07 -0.34 10.96
CA ILE A 187 20.89 -0.71 12.37
C ILE A 187 22.22 -1.09 13.05
N SER A 188 23.18 -1.65 12.30
CA SER A 188 24.46 -2.13 12.85
C SER A 188 25.55 -1.05 13.03
N ASN A 189 25.27 0.22 12.71
CA ASN A 189 26.17 1.38 12.88
C ASN A 189 25.62 2.34 13.95
#